data_AF-A0A925M8G4-F1
#
_entry.id   AF-A0A925M8G4-F1
#
_cell.length_a   1.000
_cell.length_b   1.000
_cell.length_c   1.000
_cell.angle_alpha   90.00
_cell.angle_beta   90.00
_cell.angle_gamma   90.00
#
_symmetry.space_group_name_H-M   'P 1'
#
loop_
_entity.id
_entity.type
_entity.pdbx_description
1 polymer ?
#
loop_
_entity_poly.entity_id
_entity_poly.type
_entity_poly.pdbx_seq_one_letter_code
_entity_poly.pdbx_strand_id
1 'polypeptide(L)'
;AGEPFKLSVELQVEAVNPHNLLDSGAAILGSFTSPFGTGTDRSQMIFLDSAAVGWSDDTQSAAFNVLDGAYHTYELSVDASRVARVTVDGAPALTRNNFTTNGTIALGDQTNDPNVDGTVRIRSVTLLCP
;
A
#
# COMPACT_ATOMS: atom_id res chain seq x y z
N ALA A 1 13.35 6.22 -16.93
CA ALA A 1 13.70 5.44 -15.73
C ALA A 1 13.47 6.32 -14.50
N GLY A 2 13.09 5.74 -13.36
CA GLY A 2 13.03 6.45 -12.07
C GLY A 2 14.12 5.93 -11.15
N GLU A 3 14.47 6.68 -10.10
CA GLU A 3 15.41 6.21 -9.08
C GLU A 3 14.79 5.03 -8.33
N PRO A 4 15.49 3.89 -8.22
CA PRO A 4 14.98 2.75 -7.48
C PRO A 4 14.89 3.08 -5.99
N PHE A 5 13.85 2.56 -5.34
CA PHE A 5 13.68 2.74 -3.91
C PHE A 5 13.00 1.52 -3.29
N LYS A 6 13.09 1.45 -1.97
CA LYS A 6 12.35 0.50 -1.17
C LYS A 6 11.74 1.21 0.03
N LEU A 7 10.44 1.07 0.21
CA LEU A 7 9.68 1.55 1.37
C LEU A 7 9.32 0.34 2.23
N SER A 8 9.76 0.32 3.48
CA SER A 8 9.38 -0.69 4.47
C SER A 8 8.48 -0.04 5.52
N VAL A 9 7.27 -0.58 5.66
CA VAL A 9 6.27 -0.11 6.63
C VAL A 9 5.94 -1.26 7.57
N GLU A 10 6.22 -1.05 8.85
CA GLU A 10 5.82 -1.99 9.90
C GLU A 10 4.56 -1.47 10.58
N LEU A 11 3.44 -2.17 10.41
CA LEU A 11 2.16 -1.77 10.96
C LEU A 11 1.31 -2.97 11.38
N GLN A 12 0.37 -2.70 12.28
CA GLN A 12 -0.74 -3.58 12.65
C GLN A 12 -2.04 -2.92 12.20
N VAL A 13 -2.95 -3.69 11.58
CA VAL A 13 -4.31 -3.24 11.31
C VAL A 13 -5.24 -3.84 12.38
N GLU A 14 -5.98 -2.99 13.09
CA GLU A 14 -6.90 -3.41 14.16
C GLU A 14 -8.34 -3.57 13.65
N ALA A 15 -8.73 -2.74 12.70
CA ALA A 15 -10.02 -2.80 12.01
C ALA A 15 -9.86 -2.21 10.62
N VAL A 16 -10.60 -2.73 9.64
CA VAL A 16 -10.63 -2.20 8.28
C VAL A 16 -11.92 -2.60 7.58
N ASN A 17 -12.56 -1.66 6.90
CA ASN A 17 -13.61 -1.95 5.94
C ASN A 17 -13.02 -2.36 4.58
N PRO A 18 -13.73 -3.16 3.77
CA PRO A 18 -13.29 -3.47 2.41
C PRO A 18 -13.02 -2.20 1.62
N HIS A 19 -11.91 -2.20 0.88
CA HIS A 19 -11.58 -1.10 -0.01
C HIS A 19 -12.58 -0.98 -1.18
N ASN A 20 -12.56 0.19 -1.82
CA ASN A 20 -13.07 0.38 -3.18
C ASN A 20 -11.91 0.86 -4.08
N LEU A 21 -12.18 1.15 -5.36
CA LEU A 21 -11.15 1.52 -6.33
C LEU A 21 -10.36 2.81 -5.98
N LEU A 22 -10.92 3.66 -5.12
CA LEU A 22 -10.38 4.96 -4.75
C LEU A 22 -9.99 5.03 -3.26
N ASP A 23 -10.62 4.24 -2.41
CA ASP A 23 -10.57 4.36 -0.95
C ASP A 23 -10.19 3.05 -0.27
N SER A 24 -9.40 3.16 0.79
CA SER A 24 -9.06 2.03 1.65
C SER A 24 -8.77 2.52 3.06
N GLY A 25 -9.36 1.85 4.06
CA GLY A 25 -9.16 2.19 5.48
C GLY A 25 -7.76 1.87 6.00
N ALA A 26 -6.99 1.05 5.28
CA ALA A 26 -5.59 0.79 5.57
C ALA A 26 -4.82 0.60 4.27
N ALA A 27 -3.97 1.56 3.95
CA ALA A 27 -3.28 1.61 2.67
C ALA A 27 -1.83 2.06 2.75
N ILE A 28 -1.08 1.72 1.68
CA ILE A 28 0.27 2.23 1.41
C ILE A 28 0.31 2.72 -0.04
N LEU A 29 0.74 3.97 -0.25
CA LEU A 29 0.90 4.57 -1.56
C LEU A 29 2.36 5.02 -1.76
N GLY A 30 2.99 4.54 -2.83
CA GLY A 30 4.30 5.01 -3.29
C GLY A 30 4.25 6.29 -4.14
N SER A 31 3.07 6.87 -4.32
CA SER A 31 2.81 8.13 -5.02
C SER A 31 1.56 8.77 -4.44
N PHE A 32 1.58 10.07 -4.18
CA PHE A 32 0.39 10.77 -3.68
C PHE A 32 0.37 12.23 -4.12
N THR A 33 -0.75 12.68 -4.66
CA THR A 33 -0.98 14.07 -5.03
C THR A 33 -2.09 14.67 -4.17
N SER A 34 -1.78 15.65 -3.33
CA SER A 34 -2.76 16.34 -2.50
C SER A 34 -3.93 16.92 -3.31
N PRO A 35 -5.17 16.95 -2.78
CA PRO A 35 -5.53 16.57 -1.40
C PRO A 35 -5.87 15.10 -1.18
N PHE A 36 -6.24 14.37 -2.23
CA PHE A 36 -6.79 13.01 -2.09
C PHE A 36 -6.17 12.01 -3.06
N GLY A 37 -5.03 12.27 -3.66
CA GLY A 37 -4.47 11.46 -4.75
C GLY A 37 -5.19 11.68 -6.09
N THR A 38 -4.46 11.45 -7.18
CA THR A 38 -5.06 11.32 -8.52
C THR A 38 -5.59 9.92 -8.75
N GLY A 39 -6.39 9.70 -9.81
CA GLY A 39 -6.79 8.34 -10.20
C GLY A 39 -5.61 7.40 -10.44
N THR A 40 -4.48 7.92 -10.92
CA THR A 40 -3.23 7.15 -11.06
C THR A 40 -2.62 6.80 -9.70
N ASP A 41 -2.54 7.75 -8.77
CA ASP A 41 -2.09 7.45 -7.39
C ASP A 41 -2.98 6.40 -6.75
N ARG A 42 -4.30 6.55 -6.92
CA ARG A 42 -5.30 5.63 -6.37
C ARG A 42 -5.23 4.26 -6.96
N SER A 43 -5.08 4.07 -8.27
CA SER A 43 -5.01 2.73 -8.87
C SER A 43 -3.78 1.92 -8.46
N GLN A 44 -2.73 2.60 -7.98
CA GLN A 44 -1.49 1.97 -7.49
C GLN A 44 -1.35 1.96 -5.97
N MET A 45 -2.44 2.27 -5.26
CA MET A 45 -2.56 2.07 -3.82
C MET A 45 -2.53 0.58 -3.49
N ILE A 46 -1.76 0.22 -2.47
CA ILE A 46 -1.79 -1.10 -1.87
C ILE A 46 -2.87 -1.07 -0.80
N PHE A 47 -3.93 -1.85 -0.96
CA PHE A 47 -4.96 -2.01 0.08
C PHE A 47 -4.57 -3.14 1.04
N LEU A 48 -4.98 -2.99 2.31
CA LEU A 48 -4.84 -3.98 3.37
C LEU A 48 -6.23 -4.32 3.92
N ASP A 49 -6.93 -5.23 3.23
CA ASP A 49 -8.26 -5.69 3.63
C ASP A 49 -8.13 -6.86 4.61
N SER A 50 -9.21 -7.15 5.35
CA SER A 50 -9.19 -8.14 6.45
C SER A 50 -8.51 -9.48 6.13
N ALA A 51 -8.66 -9.99 4.90
CA ALA A 51 -8.10 -11.27 4.45
C ALA A 51 -7.29 -11.17 3.14
N ALA A 52 -6.92 -9.96 2.70
CA ALA A 52 -6.18 -9.78 1.46
C ALA A 52 -5.30 -8.53 1.45
N VAL A 53 -4.21 -8.62 0.70
CA VAL A 53 -3.40 -7.48 0.28
C VAL A 53 -3.42 -7.42 -1.23
N GLY A 54 -3.61 -6.23 -1.80
CA GLY A 54 -3.72 -6.10 -3.26
C GLY A 54 -3.52 -4.69 -3.77
N TRP A 55 -3.57 -4.56 -5.09
CA TRP A 55 -3.70 -3.27 -5.74
C TRP A 55 -5.18 -2.87 -5.75
N SER A 56 -5.46 -1.64 -5.36
CA SER A 56 -6.82 -1.07 -5.29
C SER A 56 -7.59 -1.07 -6.61
N ASP A 57 -6.95 -1.24 -7.76
CA ASP A 57 -7.66 -1.41 -9.04
C ASP A 57 -8.05 -2.87 -9.34
N ASP A 58 -7.97 -3.74 -8.34
CA ASP A 58 -8.33 -5.16 -8.38
C ASP A 58 -7.56 -6.00 -9.41
N THR A 59 -6.49 -5.45 -10.00
CA THR A 59 -5.71 -6.16 -11.03
C THR A 59 -4.89 -7.33 -10.46
N GLN A 60 -4.56 -7.27 -9.17
CA GLN A 60 -3.90 -8.36 -8.45
C GLN A 60 -4.19 -8.25 -6.95
N SER A 61 -4.40 -9.40 -6.31
CA SER A 61 -4.42 -9.55 -4.86
C SER A 61 -3.78 -10.88 -4.43
N ALA A 62 -3.44 -10.96 -3.15
CA ALA A 62 -2.95 -12.17 -2.50
C ALA A 62 -3.71 -12.38 -1.18
N ALA A 63 -4.05 -13.64 -0.87
CA ALA A 63 -4.67 -13.99 0.40
C ALA A 63 -3.66 -13.78 1.54
N PHE A 64 -4.06 -12.99 2.54
CA PHE A 64 -3.22 -12.69 3.70
C PHE A 64 -4.10 -12.25 4.86
N ASN A 65 -3.95 -12.86 6.04
CA ASN A 65 -4.78 -12.50 7.19
C ASN A 65 -4.25 -11.22 7.86
N VAL A 66 -4.76 -10.06 7.43
CA VAL A 66 -4.32 -8.73 7.91
C VAL A 66 -4.75 -8.46 9.35
N LEU A 67 -5.91 -8.99 9.77
CA LEU A 67 -6.49 -8.78 11.11
C LEU A 67 -6.15 -9.91 12.09
N ASP A 68 -4.89 -10.38 12.09
CA ASP A 68 -4.43 -11.43 13.00
C ASP A 68 -3.92 -10.91 14.36
N GLY A 69 -3.85 -9.57 14.51
CA GLY A 69 -3.38 -8.90 15.72
C GLY A 69 -1.87 -8.74 15.82
N ALA A 70 -1.10 -9.11 14.79
CA ALA A 70 0.35 -8.94 14.72
C ALA A 70 0.74 -7.64 14.00
N TYR A 71 2.01 -7.25 14.19
CA TYR A 71 2.67 -6.28 13.32
C TYR A 71 3.30 -7.03 12.16
N HIS A 72 3.02 -6.58 10.94
CA HIS A 72 3.62 -7.11 9.72
C HIS A 72 4.49 -6.06 9.06
N THR A 73 5.49 -6.52 8.31
CA THR A 73 6.32 -5.68 7.47
C THR A 73 5.81 -5.75 6.03
N TYR A 74 5.25 -4.64 5.56
CA TYR A 74 4.87 -4.43 4.17
C TYR A 74 5.99 -3.68 3.46
N GLU A 75 6.57 -4.30 2.45
CA GLU A 75 7.67 -3.70 1.70
C GLU A 75 7.24 -3.43 0.27
N LEU A 76 7.31 -2.18 -0.18
CA LEU A 76 7.19 -1.78 -1.58
C LEU A 76 8.59 -1.49 -2.13
N SER A 77 9.05 -2.30 -3.08
CA SER A 77 10.29 -2.04 -3.82
C SER A 77 9.98 -1.66 -5.26
N VAL A 78 10.61 -0.62 -5.79
CA VAL A 78 10.48 -0.17 -7.17
C VAL A 78 11.86 -0.14 -7.81
N ASP A 79 12.04 -0.87 -8.91
CA ASP A 79 13.31 -0.90 -9.63
C ASP A 79 13.43 0.24 -10.68
N ALA A 80 14.63 0.39 -11.26
CA ALA A 80 14.91 1.43 -12.25
C ALA A 80 14.04 1.32 -13.52
N SER A 81 13.49 0.13 -13.79
CA SER A 81 12.55 -0.16 -14.88
C SER A 81 11.10 0.12 -14.49
N ARG A 82 10.85 0.70 -13.31
CA ARG A 82 9.51 1.01 -12.77
C ARG A 82 8.66 -0.24 -12.55
N VAL A 83 9.28 -1.36 -12.19
CA VAL A 83 8.55 -2.54 -11.71
C VAL A 83 8.48 -2.45 -10.20
N ALA A 84 7.25 -2.31 -9.69
CA ALA A 84 6.94 -2.39 -8.28
C ALA A 84 6.74 -3.85 -7.86
N ARG A 85 7.30 -4.24 -6.70
CA ARG A 85 7.08 -5.52 -6.04
C ARG A 85 6.73 -5.27 -4.58
N VAL A 86 5.70 -5.97 -4.12
CA VAL A 86 5.28 -5.92 -2.70
C VAL A 86 5.58 -7.25 -2.04
N THR A 87 6.17 -7.21 -0.86
CA THR A 87 6.28 -8.37 0.03
C THR A 87 5.59 -8.11 1.37
N VAL A 88 5.03 -9.15 1.97
CA VAL A 88 4.52 -9.14 3.34
C VAL A 88 5.34 -10.11 4.16
N ASP A 89 6.00 -9.63 5.21
CA ASP A 89 6.95 -10.41 6.02
C ASP A 89 8.01 -11.15 5.19
N GLY A 90 8.45 -10.50 4.10
CA GLY A 90 9.42 -11.04 3.15
C GLY A 90 8.85 -12.03 2.12
N ALA A 91 7.58 -12.45 2.24
CA ALA A 91 6.91 -13.27 1.25
C ALA A 91 6.38 -12.41 0.08
N PRO A 92 6.66 -12.74 -1.19
CA PRO A 92 6.13 -11.99 -2.34
C PRO A 92 4.60 -12.01 -2.38
N ALA A 93 3.99 -10.84 -2.57
CA ALA A 93 2.54 -10.67 -2.64
C ALA A 93 2.10 -10.09 -3.99
N LEU A 94 2.67 -8.95 -4.41
CA LEU A 94 2.21 -8.21 -5.59
C LEU A 94 3.35 -7.85 -6.53
N THR A 95 3.03 -7.66 -7.80
CA THR A 95 3.93 -7.09 -8.81
C THR A 95 3.14 -6.16 -9.72
N ARG A 96 3.71 -5.00 -10.05
CA ARG A 96 3.11 -4.05 -10.99
C ARG A 96 4.17 -3.45 -11.89
N ASN A 97 3.91 -3.52 -13.19
CA ASN A 97 4.73 -2.86 -14.20
C ASN A 97 4.30 -1.39 -14.35
N ASN A 98 5.21 -0.55 -14.85
CA ASN A 98 4.95 0.86 -15.13
C ASN A 98 4.48 1.65 -13.89
N PHE A 99 4.97 1.30 -12.71
CA PHE A 99 4.66 2.02 -11.47
C PHE A 99 5.12 3.48 -11.58
N THR A 100 4.33 4.40 -11.04
CA THR A 100 4.64 5.83 -11.07
C THR A 100 4.81 6.35 -9.67
N THR A 101 5.75 7.27 -9.49
CA THR A 101 5.98 7.93 -8.21
C THR A 101 6.27 9.39 -8.47
N ASN A 102 5.84 10.24 -7.53
CA ASN A 102 6.11 11.67 -7.53
C ASN A 102 6.99 12.09 -6.34
N GLY A 103 7.59 11.14 -5.63
CA GLY A 103 8.41 11.39 -4.45
C GLY A 103 7.62 11.65 -3.16
N THR A 104 6.30 11.56 -3.20
CA THR A 104 5.44 11.64 -2.01
C THR A 104 4.86 10.26 -1.71
N ILE A 105 4.91 9.86 -0.44
CA ILE A 105 4.27 8.65 0.06
C ILE A 105 3.06 9.02 0.90
N ALA A 106 2.06 8.15 0.91
CA ALA A 106 0.93 8.22 1.83
C ALA A 106 0.67 6.84 2.44
N LEU A 107 0.16 6.82 3.67
CA LEU A 107 -0.01 5.61 4.46
C LEU A 107 -1.10 5.80 5.51
N GLY A 108 -1.73 4.70 5.90
CA GLY A 108 -2.83 4.67 6.88
C GLY A 108 -4.19 4.70 6.21
N ASP A 109 -5.17 5.34 6.86
CA ASP A 109 -6.50 5.51 6.28
C ASP A 109 -6.43 6.51 5.13
N GLN A 110 -6.86 6.07 3.94
CA GLN A 110 -6.82 6.85 2.71
C GLN A 110 -8.22 7.03 2.12
N THR A 111 -9.26 7.02 2.94
CA THR A 111 -10.62 7.26 2.47
C THR A 111 -10.99 8.73 2.28
N ASN A 112 -11.83 9.03 1.29
CA ASN A 112 -12.72 10.20 1.28
C ASN A 112 -14.21 9.83 1.23
N ASP A 113 -14.52 8.53 1.24
CA ASP A 113 -15.87 7.97 1.23
C ASP A 113 -16.31 7.56 2.66
N PRO A 114 -17.57 7.85 3.04
CA PRO A 114 -18.10 7.40 4.32
C PRO A 114 -18.10 5.87 4.43
N ASN A 115 -17.75 5.35 5.61
CA ASN A 115 -17.78 3.92 5.97
C ASN A 115 -16.71 3.03 5.31
N VAL A 116 -15.68 3.64 4.72
CA VAL A 116 -14.42 2.95 4.39
C VAL A 116 -13.41 3.30 5.48
N ASP A 117 -13.69 2.85 6.70
CA ASP A 117 -12.92 3.23 7.87
C ASP A 117 -11.81 2.22 8.17
N GLY A 118 -10.71 2.68 8.78
CA GLY A 118 -9.71 1.80 9.33
C GLY A 118 -9.12 2.28 10.66
N THR A 119 -8.49 1.35 11.36
CA THR A 119 -7.69 1.64 12.56
C THR A 119 -6.36 0.93 12.41
N VAL A 120 -5.28 1.72 12.35
CA VAL A 120 -3.92 1.22 12.13
C VAL A 120 -2.98 1.68 13.24
N ARG A 121 -2.03 0.82 13.61
CA ARG A 121 -0.90 1.18 14.47
C ARG A 121 0.38 1.05 13.67
N ILE A 122 1.04 2.18 13.44
CA ILE A 122 2.26 2.23 12.63
C ILE A 122 3.44 2.27 13.58
N ARG A 123 4.30 1.25 13.51
CA ARG A 123 5.49 1.15 14.34
C ARG A 123 6.67 1.86 13.69
N SER A 124 6.87 1.66 12.40
CA SER A 124 7.97 2.27 11.67
C SER A 124 7.66 2.46 10.19
N VAL A 125 8.28 3.49 9.61
CA VAL A 125 8.28 3.77 8.17
C VAL A 125 9.72 4.08 7.78
N THR A 126 10.31 3.24 6.93
CA THR A 126 11.71 3.34 6.54
C THR A 126 11.83 3.40 5.03
N LEU A 127 12.45 4.47 4.53
CA LEU A 127 12.87 4.56 3.13
C LEU A 127 14.32 4.07 3.01
N LEU A 128 14.52 3.03 2.21
CA LEU A 128 15.81 2.46 1.87
C LEU A 128 16.13 2.87 0.43
N CYS A 129 17.05 3.81 0.29
CA CYS A 129 17.63 4.19 -0.99
C CYS A 129 18.93 3.40 -1.21
N PRO A 130 19.22 2.95 -2.44
CA PRO A 130 20.52 2.40 -2.78
C PRO A 130 21.66 3.40 -2.63
#